data_AF-A0A4P5XFG1-F1
#
_entry.id   AF-A0A4P5XFG1-F1
#
_cell.length_a   1.000
_cell.length_b   1.000
_cell.length_c   1.000
_cell.angle_alpha   90.00
_cell.angle_beta   90.00
_cell.angle_gamma   90.00
#
_symmetry.space_group_name_H-M   'P 1'
#
loop_
_entity.id
_entity.type
_entity.pdbx_description
1 polymer ?
#
loop_
_entity_poly.entity_id
_entity_poly.type
_entity_poly.pdbx_seq_one_letter_code
_entity_poly.pdbx_strand_id
1 'polypeptide(L)'
;MKRNLRTKLRAGIPGVKFPDLYCWYVLASTLDILFTYIIIEVYKGYEANQIAAGIFAKHGWPGMIALKYATVLIVLTICEVVALKSEKLAHALAIFAICVGAFPVLWASVLVWTWAHSQH
;
A
#
# COMPACT_ATOMS: atom_id res chain seq x y z
N MET A 1 -8.06 -28.13 -32.49
CA MET A 1 -6.62 -27.96 -32.18
C MET A 1 -6.25 -26.52 -31.75
N LYS A 2 -7.02 -25.83 -30.90
CA LYS A 2 -6.72 -24.45 -30.40
C LYS A 2 -6.52 -24.36 -28.88
N ARG A 3 -6.82 -25.44 -28.14
CA ARG A 3 -6.82 -25.45 -26.66
C ARG A 3 -5.40 -25.44 -26.06
N ASN A 4 -4.42 -26.00 -26.77
CA ASN A 4 -3.04 -26.14 -26.28
C ASN A 4 -2.20 -24.85 -26.36
N LEU A 5 -2.63 -23.86 -27.14
CA LEU A 5 -1.86 -22.62 -27.30
C LEU A 5 -2.05 -21.68 -26.09
N ARG A 6 -3.27 -21.62 -25.53
CA ARG A 6 -3.59 -20.77 -24.36
C ARG A 6 -2.89 -21.25 -23.08
N THR A 7 -2.73 -22.56 -22.91
CA THR A 7 -2.00 -23.13 -21.77
C THR A 7 -0.49 -22.92 -21.87
N LYS A 8 0.09 -23.02 -23.08
CA LYS A 8 1.52 -22.69 -23.29
C LYS A 8 1.85 -21.20 -23.13
N LEU A 9 0.96 -20.30 -23.55
CA LEU A 9 1.15 -18.85 -23.37
C LEU A 9 1.10 -18.41 -21.90
N ARG A 10 0.34 -19.11 -21.04
CA ARG A 10 0.35 -18.89 -19.58
C ARG A 10 1.63 -19.42 -18.89
N ALA A 11 2.33 -20.37 -19.50
CA ALA A 11 3.52 -20.98 -18.92
C ALA A 11 4.80 -20.12 -19.08
N GLY A 12 4.78 -19.10 -19.95
CA GLY A 12 5.95 -18.29 -20.27
C GLY A 12 6.12 -17.01 -19.45
N ILE A 13 5.09 -16.60 -18.69
CA ILE A 13 5.17 -15.42 -17.82
C ILE A 13 5.24 -15.96 -16.39
N PRO A 14 6.39 -15.88 -15.70
CA PRO A 14 6.44 -16.24 -14.29
C PRO A 14 5.40 -15.39 -13.55
N GLY A 15 4.43 -16.06 -12.93
CA GLY A 15 3.44 -15.39 -12.10
C GLY A 15 4.13 -14.69 -10.92
N VAL A 16 3.51 -13.62 -10.46
CA VAL A 16 3.88 -12.92 -9.21
C VAL A 16 4.01 -13.94 -8.08
N LYS A 17 5.07 -13.86 -7.28
CA LYS A 17 5.40 -14.90 -6.28
C LYS A 17 4.38 -14.97 -5.15
N PHE A 18 3.88 -13.83 -4.69
CA PHE A 18 2.95 -13.74 -3.56
C PHE A 18 1.75 -12.83 -3.89
N PRO A 19 0.84 -13.26 -4.78
CA PRO A 19 -0.25 -12.41 -5.26
C PRO A 19 -1.20 -11.95 -4.13
N ASP A 20 -1.51 -12.84 -3.17
CA ASP A 20 -2.40 -12.51 -2.06
C ASP A 20 -1.80 -11.47 -1.11
N LEU A 21 -0.52 -11.64 -0.72
CA LEU A 21 0.17 -10.69 0.16
C LEU A 21 0.28 -9.31 -0.50
N TYR A 22 0.57 -9.26 -1.80
CA TYR A 22 0.69 -8.01 -2.52
C TYR A 22 -0.67 -7.31 -2.66
N CYS A 23 -1.75 -8.09 -2.84
CA CYS A 23 -3.11 -7.56 -2.82
C CYS A 23 -3.43 -6.89 -1.48
N TRP A 24 -3.14 -7.56 -0.36
CA TRP A 24 -3.31 -6.98 0.98
C TRP A 24 -2.50 -5.70 1.19
N TYR A 25 -1.26 -5.68 0.69
CA TYR A 25 -0.41 -4.50 0.81
C TYR A 25 -0.90 -3.30 0.00
N VAL A 26 -1.37 -3.54 -1.23
CA VAL A 26 -1.98 -2.50 -2.08
C VAL A 26 -3.27 -1.99 -1.45
N LEU A 27 -4.10 -2.89 -0.90
CA LEU A 27 -5.34 -2.52 -0.20
C LEU A 27 -5.04 -1.64 1.01
N ALA A 28 -4.12 -2.06 1.89
CA ALA A 28 -3.71 -1.28 3.05
C ALA A 28 -3.15 0.11 2.64
N SER A 29 -2.33 0.15 1.58
CA SER A 29 -1.77 1.41 1.08
C SER A 29 -2.83 2.34 0.50
N THR A 30 -3.88 1.79 -0.12
CA THR A 30 -5.00 2.56 -0.68
C THR A 30 -5.90 3.09 0.44
N LEU A 31 -6.19 2.25 1.45
CA LEU A 31 -6.92 2.67 2.65
C LEU A 31 -6.22 3.79 3.40
N ASP A 32 -4.88 3.76 3.46
CA ASP A 32 -4.10 4.84 4.07
C ASP A 32 -4.35 6.19 3.39
N ILE A 33 -4.30 6.24 2.05
CA ILE A 33 -4.59 7.47 1.28
C ILE A 33 -6.01 7.97 1.58
N LEU A 34 -6.99 7.06 1.62
CA LEU A 34 -8.38 7.41 1.91
C LEU A 34 -8.55 7.99 3.32
N PHE A 35 -7.89 7.41 4.32
CA PHE A 35 -7.94 7.95 5.67
C PHE A 35 -7.20 9.27 5.80
N THR A 36 -6.06 9.45 5.14
CA THR A 36 -5.39 10.74 5.04
C THR A 36 -6.30 11.78 4.39
N TYR A 37 -7.05 11.42 3.35
CA TYR A 37 -8.07 12.28 2.73
C TYR A 37 -9.17 12.69 3.70
N ILE A 38 -9.73 11.73 4.44
CA ILE A 38 -10.76 12.01 5.43
C ILE A 38 -10.22 12.93 6.54
N ILE A 39 -9.02 12.68 7.05
CA ILE A 39 -8.43 13.48 8.12
C ILE A 39 -8.19 14.93 7.66
N ILE A 40 -7.57 15.13 6.49
CA ILE A 40 -7.22 16.46 6.00
C ILE A 40 -8.46 17.23 5.51
N GLU A 41 -9.29 16.62 4.67
CA GLU A 41 -10.37 17.35 3.98
C GLU A 41 -11.66 17.42 4.82
N VAL A 42 -12.04 16.32 5.47
CA VAL A 42 -13.31 16.23 6.21
C VAL A 42 -13.14 16.80 7.61
N TYR A 43 -12.10 16.39 8.33
CA TYR A 43 -11.88 16.81 9.71
C TYR A 43 -11.03 18.07 9.86
N LYS A 44 -10.52 18.64 8.75
CA LYS A 44 -9.59 19.80 8.75
C LYS A 44 -8.37 19.58 9.66
N GLY A 45 -7.97 18.32 9.83
CA GLY A 45 -6.79 17.93 10.60
C GLY A 45 -5.50 18.24 9.84
N TYR A 46 -4.39 18.26 10.57
CA TYR A 46 -3.06 18.39 9.99
C TYR A 46 -2.44 17.01 9.81
N GLU A 47 -1.70 16.79 8.72
CA GLU A 47 -0.91 15.56 8.59
C GLU A 47 0.14 15.47 9.69
N ALA A 48 0.15 14.34 10.41
CA ALA A 48 1.19 14.05 11.39
C ALA A 48 2.57 13.84 10.74
N ASN A 49 2.61 13.46 9.46
CA ASN A 49 3.86 13.23 8.74
C ASN A 49 4.35 14.50 8.04
N GLN A 50 5.36 15.16 8.61
CA GLN A 50 5.94 16.39 8.07
C GLN A 50 6.49 16.25 6.64
N ILE A 51 6.94 15.05 6.25
CA ILE A 51 7.43 14.78 4.89
C ILE A 51 6.27 14.80 3.89
N ALA A 52 5.16 14.16 4.26
CA ALA A 52 3.96 14.11 3.42
C ALA A 52 3.31 15.51 3.33
N ALA A 53 3.31 16.29 4.41
CA ALA A 53 2.83 17.67 4.40
C ALA A 53 3.64 18.56 3.44
N GLY A 54 4.96 18.37 3.37
CA GLY A 54 5.84 19.08 2.43
C GLY A 54 5.60 18.72 0.96
N ILE A 55 5.23 17.46 0.69
CA ILE A 55 4.87 17.01 -0.66
C ILE A 55 3.47 17.51 -1.03
N PHE A 56 2.52 17.44 -0.09
CA PHE A 56 1.17 17.96 -0.25
C PHE A 56 1.18 19.46 -0.56
N ALA A 57 1.98 20.25 0.15
CA ALA A 57 2.09 21.69 -0.09
C ALA A 57 2.60 22.04 -1.50
N LYS A 58 3.39 21.16 -2.13
CA LYS A 58 4.00 21.40 -3.45
C LYS A 58 3.22 20.77 -4.62
N HIS A 59 2.63 19.59 -4.40
CA HIS A 59 2.05 18.75 -5.44
C HIS A 59 0.61 18.31 -5.16
N GLY A 60 0.05 18.71 -4.01
CA GLY A 60 -1.30 18.34 -3.58
C GLY A 60 -1.53 16.84 -3.48
N TRP A 61 -2.79 16.44 -3.67
CA TRP A 61 -3.24 15.05 -3.69
C TRP A 61 -2.51 14.15 -4.71
N PRO A 62 -2.28 14.59 -5.97
CA PRO A 62 -1.53 13.77 -6.93
C PRO A 62 -0.13 13.39 -6.43
N GLY A 63 0.57 14.31 -5.75
CA GLY A 63 1.88 14.04 -5.18
C GLY A 63 1.87 13.00 -4.07
N MET A 64 0.88 13.05 -3.17
CA MET A 64 0.73 12.08 -2.08
C MET A 64 0.38 10.68 -2.60
N ILE A 65 -0.53 10.61 -3.57
CA ILE A 65 -0.89 9.36 -4.25
C ILE A 65 0.34 8.76 -4.93
N ALA A 66 1.07 9.57 -5.71
CA ALA A 66 2.26 9.12 -6.42
C ALA A 66 3.35 8.63 -5.45
N LEU A 67 3.60 9.34 -4.35
CA LEU A 67 4.56 8.92 -3.32
C LEU A 67 4.18 7.55 -2.75
N LYS A 68 2.92 7.37 -2.36
CA LYS A 68 2.45 6.13 -1.74
C LYS A 68 2.57 4.95 -2.69
N TYR A 69 2.10 5.10 -3.93
CA TYR A 69 2.20 4.03 -4.92
C TYR A 69 3.65 3.79 -5.40
N ALA A 70 4.52 4.80 -5.39
CA ALA A 70 5.95 4.60 -5.61
C ALA A 70 6.57 3.73 -4.50
N THR A 71 6.23 3.98 -3.23
CA THR A 71 6.64 3.10 -2.13
C THR A 71 6.11 1.68 -2.32
N VAL A 72 4.85 1.52 -2.75
CA VAL A 72 4.28 0.21 -3.05
C VAL A 72 5.11 -0.53 -4.09
N LEU A 73 5.40 0.11 -5.23
CA LEU A 73 6.19 -0.49 -6.30
C LEU A 73 7.60 -0.88 -5.84
N ILE A 74 8.26 -0.03 -5.06
CA ILE A 74 9.59 -0.31 -4.50
C ILE A 74 9.54 -1.55 -3.61
N VAL A 75 8.59 -1.62 -2.68
CA VAL A 75 8.46 -2.76 -1.76
C VAL A 75 8.15 -4.06 -2.50
N LEU A 76 7.24 -4.04 -3.47
CA LEU A 76 6.93 -5.21 -4.30
C LEU A 76 8.16 -5.66 -5.10
N THR A 77 8.90 -4.72 -5.68
CA THR A 77 10.13 -5.01 -6.42
C THR A 77 11.19 -5.63 -5.52
N ILE A 78 11.38 -5.11 -4.30
CA ILE A 78 12.30 -5.68 -3.32
C ILE A 78 11.87 -7.10 -2.94
N CYS A 79 10.58 -7.34 -2.70
CA CYS A 79 10.09 -8.67 -2.36
C CYS A 79 10.34 -9.67 -3.50
N GLU A 80 10.12 -9.29 -4.75
CA GLU A 80 10.41 -10.14 -5.92
C GLU A 80 11.90 -10.42 -6.07
N VAL A 81 12.77 -9.40 -5.92
CA VAL A 81 14.24 -9.58 -5.99
C VAL A 81 14.75 -10.48 -4.85
N VAL A 82 14.21 -10.34 -3.64
CA VAL A 82 14.58 -11.20 -2.50
C VAL A 82 14.04 -12.63 -2.70
N ALA A 83 12.86 -12.79 -3.32
CA ALA A 83 12.29 -14.10 -3.62
C ALA A 83 13.15 -14.93 -4.58
N LEU A 84 13.99 -14.28 -5.41
CA LEU A 84 14.99 -14.96 -6.24
C LEU A 84 16.09 -15.64 -5.41
N LYS A 85 16.38 -15.14 -4.20
CA LYS A 85 17.42 -15.68 -3.31
C LYS A 85 16.86 -16.56 -2.19
N SER A 86 15.73 -16.17 -1.61
CA SER A 86 15.09 -16.91 -0.51
C SER A 86 13.60 -16.55 -0.42
N GLU A 87 12.75 -17.53 -0.74
CA GLU A 87 11.30 -17.40 -0.68
C GLU A 87 10.82 -17.11 0.75
N LYS A 88 11.44 -17.75 1.76
CA LYS A 88 11.10 -17.55 3.18
C LYS A 88 11.36 -16.12 3.64
N LEU A 89 12.50 -15.53 3.25
CA LEU A 89 12.83 -14.14 3.60
C LEU A 89 11.90 -13.16 2.89
N ALA A 90 11.59 -13.39 1.61
CA ALA A 90 10.68 -12.56 0.85
C ALA A 90 9.26 -12.57 1.46
N HIS A 91 8.79 -13.74 1.92
CA HIS A 91 7.50 -13.87 2.58
C HIS A 91 7.46 -13.10 3.92
N ALA A 92 8.50 -13.22 4.74
CA ALA A 92 8.61 -12.48 6.00
C ALA A 92 8.68 -10.96 5.77
N LEU A 93 9.43 -10.52 4.75
CA LEU A 93 9.50 -9.12 4.34
C LEU A 93 8.16 -8.58 3.87
N ALA A 94 7.41 -9.34 3.08
CA ALA A 94 6.08 -8.93 2.61
C ALA A 94 5.10 -8.78 3.78
N ILE A 95 5.08 -9.72 4.73
CA ILE A 95 4.27 -9.61 5.95
C ILE A 95 4.68 -8.39 6.77
N PHE A 96 5.98 -8.18 6.98
CA PHE A 96 6.49 -7.03 7.72
C PHE A 96 6.08 -5.71 7.05
N ALA A 97 6.19 -5.61 5.73
CA ALA A 97 5.78 -4.43 4.98
C ALA A 97 4.26 -4.17 5.09
N ILE A 98 3.44 -5.22 5.09
CA ILE A 98 1.99 -5.11 5.35
C ILE A 98 1.74 -4.59 6.77
N CYS A 99 2.40 -5.15 7.78
CA CYS A 99 2.24 -4.71 9.17
C CYS A 99 2.63 -3.24 9.35
N VAL A 100 3.77 -2.82 8.78
CA VAL A 100 4.23 -1.43 8.83
C VAL A 100 3.29 -0.51 8.04
N GLY A 101 2.82 -0.95 6.87
CA GLY A 101 1.88 -0.19 6.04
C GLY A 101 0.47 -0.07 6.65
N ALA A 102 0.06 -1.06 7.45
CA ALA A 102 -1.22 -1.07 8.14
C ALA A 102 -1.22 -0.23 9.42
N PHE A 103 -0.05 0.05 10.01
CA PHE A 103 0.04 0.84 11.24
C PHE A 103 -0.58 2.25 11.09
N PRO A 104 -0.24 3.04 10.05
CA PRO A 104 -0.93 4.31 9.77
C PRO A 104 -2.44 4.18 9.62
N VAL A 105 -2.91 3.12 8.94
CA VAL A 105 -4.33 2.84 8.69
C VAL A 105 -5.08 2.58 9.99
N LEU A 106 -4.50 1.77 10.89
CA LEU A 106 -5.06 1.48 12.21
C LEU A 106 -5.10 2.74 13.08
N TRP A 107 -4.00 3.50 13.09
CA TRP A 107 -3.93 4.75 13.85
C TRP A 107 -4.97 5.77 13.37
N ALA A 108 -5.08 5.94 12.06
CA ALA A 108 -6.07 6.82 11.44
C ALA A 108 -7.50 6.34 11.70
N SER A 109 -7.74 5.03 11.74
CA SER A 109 -9.06 4.48 12.08
C SER A 109 -9.48 4.84 13.51
N VAL A 110 -8.54 4.74 14.47
CA VAL A 110 -8.78 5.16 15.86
C VAL A 110 -9.03 6.66 15.93
N LEU A 111 -8.26 7.47 15.20
CA LEU A 111 -8.43 8.92 15.16
C LEU A 111 -9.80 9.33 14.59
N VAL A 112 -10.22 8.73 13.47
CA VAL A 112 -11.53 8.99 12.88
C VAL A 112 -12.65 8.56 13.84
N TRP A 113 -12.50 7.42 14.51
CA TRP A 113 -13.48 6.94 15.49
C TRP A 113 -13.65 7.88 16.68
N THR A 114 -12.54 8.40 17.24
CA THR A 114 -12.59 9.33 18.37
C THR A 114 -13.21 10.67 17.96
N TRP A 115 -12.87 11.18 16.77
CA TRP A 115 -13.45 12.41 16.26
C TRP A 115 -14.93 12.27 15.94
N ALA A 116 -15.35 11.14 15.38
CA ALA A 116 -16.77 10.82 15.15
C ALA A 116 -17.58 10.80 16.45
N HIS A 117 -17.01 10.29 17.55
CA HIS A 117 -17.69 10.30 18.86
C HIS A 117 -17.67 11.68 19.54
N SER A 118 -16.72 12.56 19.21
CA SER A 118 -16.60 13.89 19.82
C SER A 118 -17.58 14.94 19.27
N GLN A 119 -18.27 14.66 18.16
CA GLN A 119 -19.26 15.56 17.56
C GLN A 119 -20.72 15.28 17.97
N HIS A 120 -20.94 14.34 18.89
CA HIS A 120 -22.23 14.09 19.55
C HIS A 120 -22.20 14.63 20.99
#